data_AF-W4KLR1-F1
#
_entry.id   AF-W4KLR1-F1
#
_cell.length_a   1.000
_cell.length_b   1.000
_cell.length_c   1.000
_cell.angle_alpha   90.00
_cell.angle_beta   90.00
_cell.angle_gamma   90.00
#
_symmetry.space_group_name_H-M   'P 1'
#
loop_
_entity.id
_entity.type
_entity.pdbx_description
1 polymer ?
#
loop_
_entity_poly.entity_id
_entity_poly.type
_entity_poly.pdbx_seq_one_letter_code
_entity_poly.pdbx_strand_id
1 'polypeptide(L)'
;MLDGYVGLSADLALMAQAAALAKERNRTFLVDDTYWNRGKWIDYFQDVRARQPGPEPGCRAPPSEELVACPRTARHWVINSRTAKWHFGHGFSENYEDAYARQLNRLKVIYERARESLQHTIRPNAATALLIRSVRAEFASLLPNSTSGLSSSDVGRYIAVHIRRGDRYGLSWKYHGKYIPIEDYAEATSSTWSRLFLDPDLPPSSHPPSPVVYLAFDDPTTQENYRAQLPADTTLFSLVESTDGELRALSSPIAYVQKEFDALWEAERVKRTRGMVVDFAMMGGFWNWESEGNIVPGAVVCTIGSNACRLSATGLGWDRAFGHVFGDHVEGNIDEQYKRWVEIDEKGAVEPVWQAFELFN
;
A
#
# COMPACT_ATOMS: atom_id res chain seq x y z
N MET A 1 6.22 -16.81 8.45
CA MET A 1 5.42 -17.90 7.85
C MET A 1 4.16 -17.28 7.29
N LEU A 2 3.90 -17.53 6.01
CA LEU A 2 2.73 -17.04 5.30
C LEU A 2 1.73 -18.20 5.18
N ASP A 3 0.54 -18.03 5.76
CA ASP A 3 -0.53 -19.03 5.78
C ASP A 3 -1.74 -18.64 4.92
N GLY A 4 -1.79 -17.38 4.46
CA GLY A 4 -2.86 -16.90 3.61
C GLY A 4 -4.15 -16.53 4.32
N TYR A 5 -4.19 -16.59 5.66
CA TYR A 5 -5.40 -16.31 6.43
C TYR A 5 -5.87 -14.85 6.29
N VAL A 6 -4.94 -13.93 6.04
CA VAL A 6 -5.21 -12.51 5.80
C VAL A 6 -4.93 -12.15 4.33
N GLY A 7 -5.35 -10.95 3.93
CA GLY A 7 -5.10 -10.39 2.59
C GLY A 7 -3.62 -10.14 2.31
N LEU A 8 -3.25 -10.04 1.03
CA LEU A 8 -1.87 -9.77 0.58
C LEU A 8 -1.24 -8.55 1.29
N SER A 9 -1.93 -7.41 1.31
CA SER A 9 -1.37 -6.18 1.92
C SER A 9 -1.17 -6.32 3.44
N ALA A 10 -1.97 -7.15 4.12
CA ALA A 10 -1.75 -7.46 5.54
C ALA A 10 -0.51 -8.34 5.73
N ASP A 11 -0.32 -9.36 4.89
CA ASP A 11 0.89 -10.18 4.86
C ASP A 11 2.13 -9.30 4.61
N LEU A 12 2.09 -8.41 3.61
CA LEU A 12 3.18 -7.48 3.28
C LEU A 12 3.50 -6.53 4.43
N ALA A 13 2.48 -5.97 5.08
CA ALA A 13 2.65 -5.10 6.24
C ALA A 13 3.34 -5.83 7.41
N LEU A 14 2.87 -7.03 7.74
CA LEU A 14 3.45 -7.87 8.80
C LEU A 14 4.90 -8.24 8.48
N MET A 15 5.18 -8.64 7.23
CA MET A 15 6.54 -8.99 6.81
C MET A 15 7.47 -7.79 6.83
N ALA A 16 7.01 -6.61 6.44
CA ALA A 16 7.83 -5.39 6.48
C ALA A 16 8.32 -5.12 7.91
N GLN A 17 7.46 -5.31 8.90
CA GLN A 17 7.81 -5.10 10.31
C GLN A 17 8.68 -6.23 10.87
N ALA A 18 8.40 -7.47 10.48
CA ALA A 18 9.24 -8.61 10.84
C ALA A 18 10.67 -8.50 10.25
N ALA A 19 10.78 -8.04 9.01
CA ALA A 19 12.06 -7.79 8.35
C ALA A 19 12.85 -6.69 9.06
N ALA A 20 12.20 -5.56 9.38
CA ALA A 20 12.81 -4.49 10.14
C ALA A 20 13.31 -4.96 11.52
N LEU A 21 12.47 -5.69 12.25
CA LEU A 21 12.81 -6.24 13.57
C LEU A 21 13.99 -7.22 13.50
N ALA A 22 14.01 -8.07 12.47
CA ALA A 22 15.12 -9.00 12.24
C ALA A 22 16.43 -8.25 11.94
N LYS A 23 16.37 -7.19 11.12
CA LYS A 23 17.54 -6.36 10.78
C LYS A 23 18.16 -5.71 12.02
N GLU A 24 17.36 -5.08 12.86
CA GLU A 24 17.84 -4.44 14.10
C GLU A 24 18.38 -5.44 15.11
N ARG A 25 17.72 -6.59 15.27
CA ARG A 25 18.17 -7.63 16.21
C ARG A 25 19.33 -8.46 15.67
N ASN A 26 19.88 -8.10 14.51
CA ASN A 26 20.93 -8.83 13.82
C ASN A 26 20.57 -10.32 13.67
N ARG A 27 19.37 -10.61 13.15
CA ARG A 27 18.82 -11.95 12.95
C ARG A 27 18.58 -12.22 11.46
N THR A 28 18.77 -13.47 11.06
CA THR A 28 18.41 -13.92 9.71
C THR A 28 16.88 -13.86 9.54
N PHE A 29 16.42 -13.14 8.54
CA PHE A 29 15.01 -13.11 8.15
C PHE A 29 14.75 -14.14 7.04
N LEU A 30 13.75 -14.98 7.24
CA LEU A 30 13.38 -16.05 6.30
C LEU A 30 11.88 -15.98 6.01
N VAL A 31 11.53 -16.22 4.75
CA VAL A 31 10.13 -16.39 4.33
C VAL A 31 9.86 -17.88 4.20
N ASP A 32 8.85 -18.35 4.93
CA ASP A 32 8.26 -19.67 4.76
C ASP A 32 6.89 -19.48 4.12
N ASP A 33 6.77 -19.89 2.85
CA ASP A 33 5.57 -19.81 2.01
C ASP A 33 4.91 -21.18 1.77
N THR A 34 5.25 -22.18 2.60
CA THR A 34 4.80 -23.57 2.43
C THR A 34 3.28 -23.68 2.34
N TYR A 35 2.57 -22.87 3.12
CA TYR A 35 1.10 -22.85 3.21
C TYR A 35 0.47 -21.59 2.66
N TRP A 36 1.21 -20.78 1.91
CA TRP A 36 0.66 -19.53 1.42
C TRP A 36 -0.37 -19.79 0.32
N ASN A 37 -1.56 -19.24 0.48
CA ASN A 37 -2.65 -19.39 -0.48
C ASN A 37 -2.47 -18.55 -1.76
N ARG A 38 -1.30 -17.97 -1.98
CA ARG A 38 -0.97 -17.11 -3.10
C ARG A 38 0.22 -17.66 -3.88
N GLY A 39 0.43 -18.97 -3.91
CA GLY A 39 1.61 -19.56 -4.56
C GLY A 39 2.88 -19.29 -3.75
N LYS A 40 4.01 -19.14 -4.44
CA LYS A 40 5.33 -18.97 -3.83
C LYS A 40 5.73 -17.50 -3.73
N TRP A 41 6.49 -17.17 -2.69
CA TRP A 41 7.07 -15.84 -2.49
C TRP A 41 7.82 -15.37 -3.75
N ILE A 42 8.62 -16.28 -4.30
CA ILE A 42 9.45 -16.04 -5.47
C ILE A 42 8.66 -15.84 -6.77
N ASP A 43 7.36 -16.13 -6.79
CA ASP A 43 6.49 -15.84 -7.94
C ASP A 43 6.27 -14.34 -8.14
N TYR A 44 6.49 -13.53 -7.08
CA TYR A 44 6.29 -12.07 -7.10
C TYR A 44 7.52 -11.29 -6.69
N PHE A 45 8.26 -11.77 -5.68
CA PHE A 45 9.30 -11.03 -5.00
C PHE A 45 10.64 -11.74 -5.11
N GLN A 46 11.72 -10.99 -4.91
CA GLN A 46 13.07 -11.53 -4.81
C GLN A 46 13.22 -12.29 -3.51
N ASP A 47 14.11 -13.29 -3.48
CA ASP A 47 14.50 -13.95 -2.24
C ASP A 47 15.02 -12.92 -1.23
N VAL A 48 14.38 -12.86 -0.05
CA VAL A 48 14.72 -11.89 0.99
C VAL A 48 16.17 -12.03 1.46
N ARG A 49 16.77 -13.22 1.36
CA ARG A 49 18.16 -13.47 1.75
C ARG A 49 19.16 -12.74 0.86
N ALA A 50 18.82 -12.51 -0.41
CA ALA A 50 19.64 -11.73 -1.33
C ALA A 50 19.54 -10.22 -1.05
N ARG A 51 18.52 -9.78 -0.29
CA ARG A 51 18.21 -8.37 -0.03
C ARG A 51 18.55 -7.93 1.39
N GLN A 52 18.40 -8.84 2.34
CA GLN A 52 18.73 -8.68 3.74
C GLN A 52 19.52 -9.92 4.19
N PRO A 53 20.82 -10.01 3.86
CA PRO A 53 21.64 -11.12 4.31
C PRO A 53 21.69 -11.14 5.84
N GLY A 54 21.54 -12.34 6.41
CA GLY A 54 21.68 -12.53 7.85
C GLY A 54 23.14 -12.39 8.31
N PRO A 55 23.37 -12.39 9.63
CA PRO A 55 24.73 -12.35 10.21
C PRO A 55 25.58 -13.55 9.78
N GLU A 56 24.95 -14.70 9.56
CA GLU A 56 25.62 -15.93 9.11
C GLU A 56 25.30 -16.20 7.64
N PRO A 57 26.30 -16.13 6.73
CA PRO A 57 26.12 -16.46 5.33
C PRO A 57 25.61 -17.89 5.14
N GLY A 58 24.57 -18.07 4.33
CA GLY A 58 24.03 -19.40 4.03
C GLY A 58 23.21 -20.03 5.16
N CYS A 59 22.83 -19.27 6.19
CA CYS A 59 21.93 -19.70 7.26
C CYS A 59 20.67 -20.35 6.66
N ARG A 60 20.38 -21.59 7.07
CA ARG A 60 19.22 -22.37 6.60
C ARG A 60 18.04 -22.18 7.53
N ALA A 61 16.85 -22.46 7.01
CA ALA A 61 15.66 -22.51 7.83
C ALA A 61 15.84 -23.57 8.95
N PRO A 62 15.51 -23.23 10.20
CA PRO A 62 15.54 -24.18 11.30
C PRO A 62 14.51 -25.29 11.07
N PRO A 63 14.72 -26.47 11.67
CA PRO A 63 13.77 -27.59 11.55
C PRO A 63 12.46 -27.26 12.26
N SER A 64 11.37 -27.93 11.88
CA SER A 64 10.01 -27.67 12.38
C SER A 64 9.88 -27.74 13.90
N GLU A 65 10.68 -28.59 14.54
CA GLU A 65 10.63 -28.81 16.00
C GLU A 65 11.21 -27.63 16.79
N GLU A 66 12.01 -26.77 16.15
CA GLU A 66 12.60 -25.58 16.78
C GLU A 66 11.80 -24.31 16.52
N LEU A 67 10.80 -24.38 15.65
CA LEU A 67 9.94 -23.27 15.27
C LEU A 67 8.88 -23.01 16.36
N VAL A 68 9.09 -21.98 17.18
CA VAL A 68 8.15 -21.61 18.25
C VAL A 68 7.65 -20.18 18.10
N ALA A 69 6.39 -19.96 18.47
CA ALA A 69 5.78 -18.63 18.51
C ALA A 69 6.21 -17.83 19.77
N CYS A 70 6.42 -18.53 20.88
CA CYS A 70 6.78 -18.00 22.21
C CYS A 70 7.71 -19.00 22.91
N PRO A 71 8.54 -18.55 23.88
CA PRO A 71 8.75 -17.18 24.38
C PRO A 71 9.69 -16.35 23.47
N ARG A 72 9.75 -15.02 23.67
CA ARG A 72 10.68 -14.13 22.93
C ARG A 72 12.16 -14.47 23.13
N THR A 73 12.51 -15.25 24.14
CA THR A 73 13.88 -15.78 24.33
C THR A 73 14.20 -16.94 23.40
N ALA A 74 13.23 -17.45 22.63
CA ALA A 74 13.46 -18.51 21.66
C ALA A 74 14.49 -18.09 20.61
N ARG A 75 15.25 -19.09 20.14
CA ARG A 75 16.26 -18.91 19.09
C ARG A 75 15.60 -18.61 17.76
N HIS A 76 14.54 -19.36 17.44
CA HIS A 76 13.82 -19.27 16.17
C HIS A 76 12.38 -18.82 16.42
N TRP A 77 11.99 -17.70 15.82
CA TRP A 77 10.66 -17.13 15.99
C TRP A 77 9.79 -17.43 14.78
N VAL A 78 8.57 -17.90 15.03
CA VAL A 78 7.53 -17.98 14.01
C VAL A 78 6.59 -16.79 14.13
N ILE A 79 6.62 -15.95 13.09
CA ILE A 79 5.72 -14.82 12.94
C ILE A 79 4.76 -15.11 11.77
N ASN A 80 3.47 -15.11 12.06
CA ASN A 80 2.36 -15.13 11.09
C ASN A 80 1.20 -14.27 11.63
N SER A 81 0.13 -14.12 10.88
CA SER A 81 -1.05 -13.32 11.27
C SER A 81 -1.63 -13.69 12.64
N ARG A 82 -1.52 -14.95 13.07
CA ARG A 82 -2.06 -15.45 14.36
C ARG A 82 -1.09 -15.29 15.53
N THR A 83 0.22 -15.36 15.26
CA THR A 83 1.28 -15.26 16.29
C THR A 83 1.84 -13.86 16.43
N ALA A 84 1.51 -12.94 15.52
CA ALA A 84 2.02 -11.57 15.48
C ALA A 84 1.82 -10.81 16.80
N LYS A 85 0.71 -11.03 17.55
CA LYS A 85 0.51 -10.43 18.91
C LYS A 85 1.70 -10.58 19.82
N TRP A 86 2.28 -11.77 19.80
CA TRP A 86 3.31 -12.12 20.77
C TRP A 86 4.60 -11.36 20.50
N HIS A 87 4.82 -10.94 19.26
CA HIS A 87 6.02 -10.21 18.81
C HIS A 87 5.78 -8.70 18.73
N PHE A 88 4.59 -8.29 18.30
CA PHE A 88 4.21 -6.90 18.01
C PHE A 88 3.13 -6.35 18.95
N GLY A 89 3.00 -6.91 20.16
CA GLY A 89 2.11 -6.40 21.21
C GLY A 89 2.74 -5.27 22.04
N HIS A 90 2.27 -5.07 23.28
CA HIS A 90 2.68 -3.93 24.14
C HIS A 90 4.19 -3.65 24.21
N GLY A 91 5.02 -4.67 24.48
CA GLY A 91 6.47 -4.45 24.56
C GLY A 91 7.15 -4.08 23.23
N PHE A 92 6.48 -4.24 22.09
CA PHE A 92 6.94 -3.68 20.82
C PHE A 92 6.58 -2.19 20.75
N SER A 93 5.33 -1.84 21.03
CA SER A 93 4.89 -0.44 21.11
C SER A 93 5.75 0.38 22.07
N GLU A 94 5.98 -0.10 23.30
CA GLU A 94 6.83 0.60 24.28
C GLU A 94 8.26 0.85 23.80
N ASN A 95 8.79 -0.04 22.94
CA ASN A 95 10.17 0.05 22.47
C ASN A 95 10.32 0.90 21.20
N TYR A 96 9.30 0.95 20.34
CA TYR A 96 9.41 1.58 19.02
C TYR A 96 8.47 2.77 18.81
N GLU A 97 7.52 3.00 19.71
CA GLU A 97 6.81 4.27 19.75
C GLU A 97 7.69 5.32 20.45
N ASP A 98 7.68 6.54 19.92
CA ASP A 98 8.27 7.67 20.61
C ASP A 98 7.32 8.14 21.72
N ALA A 99 7.65 7.82 22.97
CA ALA A 99 6.85 8.20 24.14
C ALA A 99 6.80 9.72 24.40
N TYR A 100 7.72 10.50 23.82
CA TYR A 100 7.78 11.96 23.95
C TYR A 100 7.06 12.69 22.82
N ALA A 101 6.80 12.00 21.71
CA ALA A 101 6.01 12.54 20.61
C ALA A 101 4.50 12.52 20.92
N ARG A 102 3.74 13.35 20.21
CA ARG A 102 2.28 13.44 20.33
C ARG A 102 1.59 12.75 19.16
N GLN A 103 0.41 12.17 19.43
CA GLN A 103 -0.48 11.59 18.42
C GLN A 103 0.25 10.67 17.43
N LEU A 104 0.08 10.90 16.12
CA LEU A 104 0.66 10.08 15.05
C LEU A 104 2.19 10.06 15.10
N ASN A 105 2.85 11.14 15.51
CA ASN A 105 4.31 11.20 15.51
C ASN A 105 4.95 10.12 16.36
N ARG A 106 4.23 9.59 17.37
CA ARG A 106 4.65 8.41 18.14
C ARG A 106 4.99 7.21 17.26
N LEU A 107 4.31 7.08 16.12
CA LEU A 107 4.39 5.92 15.22
C LEU A 107 5.38 6.11 14.07
N LYS A 108 6.03 7.28 13.95
CA LYS A 108 6.92 7.62 12.82
C LYS A 108 8.05 6.60 12.64
N VAL A 109 8.64 6.14 13.74
CA VAL A 109 9.72 5.15 13.69
C VAL A 109 9.20 3.81 13.16
N ILE A 110 8.09 3.29 13.68
CA ILE A 110 7.48 2.04 13.20
C ILE A 110 7.15 2.14 11.70
N TYR A 111 6.64 3.29 11.28
CA TYR A 111 6.30 3.55 9.89
C TYR A 111 7.52 3.51 8.96
N GLU A 112 8.57 4.27 9.27
CA GLU A 112 9.75 4.39 8.39
C GLU A 112 10.48 3.05 8.27
N ARG A 113 10.44 2.23 9.32
CA ARG A 113 11.01 0.87 9.30
C ARG A 113 10.25 -0.08 8.37
N ALA A 114 8.92 -0.01 8.33
CA ALA A 114 8.15 -0.74 7.34
C ALA A 114 8.45 -0.25 5.91
N ARG A 115 8.53 1.07 5.73
CA ARG A 115 8.87 1.67 4.43
C ARG A 115 10.23 1.19 3.92
N GLU A 116 11.25 1.23 4.77
CA GLU A 116 12.59 0.76 4.45
C GLU A 116 12.56 -0.72 4.03
N SER A 117 11.81 -1.56 4.76
CA SER A 117 11.70 -2.98 4.46
C SER A 117 10.98 -3.25 3.13
N LEU A 118 9.91 -2.49 2.81
CA LEU A 118 9.21 -2.58 1.52
C LEU A 118 10.08 -2.09 0.36
N GLN A 119 10.95 -1.11 0.58
CA GLN A 119 11.83 -0.57 -0.46
C GLN A 119 13.04 -1.47 -0.73
N HIS A 120 13.65 -2.03 0.32
CA HIS A 120 14.95 -2.69 0.21
C HIS A 120 14.90 -4.21 0.32
N THR A 121 14.08 -4.74 1.24
CA THR A 121 13.98 -6.18 1.54
C THR A 121 12.92 -6.87 0.69
N ILE A 122 11.72 -6.32 0.63
CA ILE A 122 10.57 -6.88 -0.09
C ILE A 122 10.50 -6.23 -1.47
N ARG A 123 11.35 -6.68 -2.39
CA ARG A 123 11.41 -6.16 -3.76
C ARG A 123 10.75 -7.10 -4.76
N PRO A 124 10.02 -6.60 -5.77
CA PRO A 124 9.51 -7.41 -6.86
C PRO A 124 10.64 -8.15 -7.58
N ASN A 125 10.38 -9.38 -8.00
CA ASN A 125 11.24 -10.14 -8.88
C ASN A 125 11.27 -9.49 -10.28
N ALA A 126 12.13 -10.00 -11.18
CA ALA A 126 12.31 -9.39 -12.49
C ALA A 126 11.00 -9.34 -13.31
N ALA A 127 10.20 -10.42 -13.31
CA ALA A 127 8.94 -10.49 -14.05
C ALA A 127 7.91 -9.46 -13.52
N THR A 128 7.72 -9.40 -12.20
CA THR A 128 6.78 -8.46 -11.58
C THR A 128 7.25 -7.01 -11.70
N ALA A 129 8.57 -6.78 -11.59
CA ALA A 129 9.16 -5.47 -11.84
C ALA A 129 8.94 -4.99 -13.27
N LEU A 130 9.03 -5.88 -14.27
CA LEU A 130 8.72 -5.55 -15.66
C LEU A 130 7.26 -5.13 -15.83
N LEU A 131 6.30 -5.82 -15.21
CA LEU A 131 4.89 -5.43 -15.27
C LEU A 131 4.64 -4.05 -14.63
N ILE A 132 5.25 -3.79 -13.47
CA ILE A 132 5.19 -2.47 -12.81
C ILE A 132 5.76 -1.38 -13.72
N ARG A 133 6.85 -1.66 -14.44
CA ARG A 133 7.43 -0.73 -15.40
C ARG A 133 6.54 -0.51 -16.61
N SER A 134 6.00 -1.58 -17.18
CA SER A 134 5.10 -1.50 -18.35
C SER A 134 3.88 -0.64 -18.04
N VAL A 135 3.22 -0.87 -16.89
CA VAL A 135 2.05 -0.08 -16.52
C VAL A 135 2.40 1.39 -16.26
N ARG A 136 3.57 1.67 -15.66
CA ARG A 136 4.05 3.04 -15.45
C ARG A 136 4.36 3.74 -16.77
N ALA A 137 5.04 3.05 -17.69
CA ALA A 137 5.40 3.60 -18.99
C ALA A 137 4.17 3.87 -19.87
N GLU A 138 3.20 2.96 -19.85
CA GLU A 138 1.92 3.16 -20.52
C GLU A 138 1.17 4.35 -19.91
N PHE A 139 1.02 4.37 -18.59
CA PHE A 139 0.31 5.46 -17.91
C PHE A 139 1.02 6.80 -18.08
N ALA A 140 2.37 6.82 -18.15
CA ALA A 140 3.17 8.00 -18.45
C ALA A 140 2.73 8.72 -19.73
N SER A 141 2.39 7.94 -20.76
CA SER A 141 2.00 8.46 -22.06
C SER A 141 0.66 9.20 -22.04
N LEU A 142 -0.15 8.97 -21.00
CA LEU A 142 -1.43 9.64 -20.76
C LEU A 142 -1.28 10.89 -19.88
N LEU A 143 -0.12 11.09 -19.24
CA LEU A 143 0.12 12.24 -18.40
C LEU A 143 0.41 13.48 -19.26
N PRO A 144 -0.15 14.65 -18.91
CA PRO A 144 0.19 15.89 -19.58
C PRO A 144 1.70 16.16 -19.45
N ASN A 145 2.32 16.62 -20.53
CA ASN A 145 3.73 16.99 -20.55
C ASN A 145 4.01 18.02 -19.44
N SER A 146 4.97 17.70 -18.58
CA SER A 146 5.36 18.56 -17.47
C SER A 146 5.83 19.91 -18.01
N THR A 147 5.02 20.97 -17.86
CA THR A 147 5.55 22.33 -17.96
C THR A 147 6.52 22.51 -16.81
N SER A 148 7.78 22.64 -17.17
CA SER A 148 8.90 22.96 -16.29
C SER A 148 8.61 24.26 -15.55
N GLY A 149 8.09 24.16 -14.32
CA GLY A 149 7.71 25.34 -13.55
C GLY A 149 7.24 25.14 -12.11
N LEU A 150 7.11 23.92 -11.57
CA LEU A 150 6.81 23.76 -10.14
C LEU A 150 8.10 23.66 -9.31
N SER A 151 8.28 24.65 -8.45
CA SER A 151 9.33 24.76 -7.45
C SER A 151 9.33 23.57 -6.48
N SER A 152 10.52 23.02 -6.24
CA SER A 152 11.03 22.27 -5.07
C SER A 152 10.16 21.28 -4.26
N SER A 153 8.92 20.95 -4.62
CA SER A 153 8.14 19.93 -3.94
C SER A 153 7.36 19.10 -4.96
N ASP A 154 7.79 17.86 -5.17
CA ASP A 154 7.17 16.90 -6.08
C ASP A 154 5.74 16.59 -5.60
N VAL A 155 4.74 17.25 -6.18
CA VAL A 155 3.31 17.02 -5.89
C VAL A 155 2.89 15.60 -6.28
N GLY A 156 3.66 14.89 -7.11
CA GLY A 156 3.28 13.66 -7.78
C GLY A 156 2.54 13.94 -9.09
N ARG A 157 2.11 12.89 -9.79
CA ARG A 157 1.65 13.00 -11.18
C ARG A 157 0.17 12.71 -11.42
N TYR A 158 -0.48 12.02 -10.49
CA TYR A 158 -1.86 11.56 -10.59
C TYR A 158 -2.46 11.31 -9.21
N ILE A 159 -3.77 11.12 -9.12
CA ILE A 159 -4.44 10.63 -7.91
C ILE A 159 -4.63 9.12 -8.04
N ALA A 160 -4.14 8.36 -7.08
CA ALA A 160 -4.50 6.97 -6.94
C ALA A 160 -5.84 6.85 -6.21
N VAL A 161 -6.69 5.94 -6.64
CA VAL A 161 -7.96 5.64 -5.97
C VAL A 161 -8.04 4.14 -5.77
N HIS A 162 -8.25 3.71 -4.53
CA HIS A 162 -8.40 2.30 -4.20
C HIS A 162 -9.77 2.04 -3.59
N ILE A 163 -10.63 1.37 -4.34
CA ILE A 163 -12.00 1.05 -3.94
C ILE A 163 -12.05 -0.43 -3.56
N ARG A 164 -12.34 -0.69 -2.28
CA ARG A 164 -12.55 -2.04 -1.74
C ARG A 164 -14.04 -2.30 -1.57
N ARG A 165 -14.56 -3.31 -2.27
CA ARG A 165 -15.92 -3.85 -2.17
C ARG A 165 -15.81 -5.28 -1.65
N GLY A 166 -16.01 -6.29 -2.50
CA GLY A 166 -15.70 -7.68 -2.19
C GLY A 166 -16.28 -8.16 -0.84
N ASP A 167 -15.44 -8.69 0.04
CA ASP A 167 -15.82 -9.08 1.41
C ASP A 167 -15.49 -8.07 2.51
N ARG A 168 -15.20 -6.80 2.19
CA ARG A 168 -14.86 -5.76 3.19
C ARG A 168 -15.78 -4.55 3.08
N TYR A 169 -16.22 -4.04 4.22
CA TYR A 169 -17.15 -2.92 4.36
C TYR A 169 -16.50 -1.75 5.10
N GLY A 170 -17.19 -0.61 5.17
CA GLY A 170 -16.75 0.51 5.99
C GLY A 170 -16.65 0.14 7.46
N LEU A 171 -15.61 0.64 8.12
CA LEU A 171 -15.34 0.51 9.54
C LEU A 171 -16.08 1.57 10.36
N SER A 172 -16.33 2.75 9.77
CA SER A 172 -17.04 3.81 10.47
C SER A 172 -18.45 3.40 10.82
N TRP A 173 -18.97 3.99 11.90
CA TRP A 173 -20.35 3.79 12.29
C TRP A 173 -21.33 4.17 11.17
N LYS A 174 -20.99 5.20 10.39
CA LYS A 174 -21.80 5.68 9.24
C LYS A 174 -21.98 4.59 8.19
N TYR A 175 -20.92 3.82 7.91
CA TYR A 175 -20.89 2.81 6.85
C TYR A 175 -20.89 1.38 7.39
N HIS A 176 -21.26 1.18 8.66
CA HIS A 176 -21.23 -0.13 9.29
C HIS A 176 -22.08 -1.16 8.52
N GLY A 177 -21.44 -2.24 8.08
CA GLY A 177 -22.06 -3.31 7.28
C GLY A 177 -22.47 -2.89 5.86
N LYS A 178 -22.00 -1.73 5.39
CA LYS A 178 -22.30 -1.19 4.06
C LYS A 178 -21.00 -0.78 3.37
N TYR A 179 -21.05 -0.74 2.05
CA TYR A 179 -19.99 -0.12 1.30
C TYR A 179 -20.10 1.40 1.34
N ILE A 180 -18.95 2.07 1.33
CA ILE A 180 -18.86 3.51 1.12
C ILE A 180 -19.39 3.82 -0.29
N PRO A 181 -20.26 4.82 -0.49
CA PRO A 181 -20.77 5.21 -1.81
C PRO A 181 -19.65 5.55 -2.80
N ILE A 182 -19.85 5.28 -4.10
CA ILE A 182 -18.83 5.59 -5.14
C ILE A 182 -18.64 7.11 -5.26
N GLU A 183 -19.72 7.85 -5.04
CA GLU A 183 -19.80 9.31 -5.08
C GLU A 183 -18.83 9.94 -4.07
N ASP A 184 -18.71 9.38 -2.86
CA ASP A 184 -17.76 9.84 -1.85
C ASP A 184 -16.30 9.71 -2.33
N TYR A 185 -15.95 8.67 -3.10
CA TYR A 185 -14.62 8.54 -3.69
C TYR A 185 -14.40 9.59 -4.80
N ALA A 186 -15.39 9.83 -5.66
CA ALA A 186 -15.30 10.79 -6.77
C ALA A 186 -15.20 12.23 -6.25
N GLU A 187 -15.98 12.58 -5.22
CA GLU A 187 -15.91 13.86 -4.51
C GLU A 187 -14.52 14.05 -3.88
N ALA A 188 -14.03 13.05 -3.13
CA ALA A 188 -12.71 13.11 -2.51
C ALA A 188 -11.57 13.20 -3.53
N THR A 189 -11.72 12.55 -4.69
CA THR A 189 -10.76 12.64 -5.80
C THR A 189 -10.70 14.06 -6.35
N SER A 190 -11.86 14.65 -6.65
CA SER A 190 -11.96 16.01 -7.19
C SER A 190 -11.47 17.06 -6.19
N SER A 191 -11.87 16.92 -4.93
CA SER A 191 -11.39 17.76 -3.83
C SER A 191 -9.88 17.69 -3.66
N THR A 192 -9.30 16.49 -3.70
CA THR A 192 -7.86 16.27 -3.53
C THR A 192 -7.07 16.80 -4.72
N TRP A 193 -7.58 16.62 -5.95
CA TRP A 193 -6.97 17.22 -7.14
C TRP A 193 -6.92 18.74 -7.01
N SER A 194 -8.07 19.36 -6.71
CA SER A 194 -8.18 20.80 -6.52
C SER A 194 -7.25 21.32 -5.43
N ARG A 195 -7.12 20.59 -4.31
CA ARG A 195 -6.29 21.00 -3.17
C ARG A 195 -4.79 20.91 -3.44
N LEU A 196 -4.35 19.88 -4.17
CA LEU A 196 -2.91 19.60 -4.32
C LEU A 196 -2.32 20.07 -5.64
N PHE A 197 -3.10 20.07 -6.71
CA PHE A 197 -2.63 20.32 -8.07
C PHE A 197 -3.06 21.67 -8.62
N LEU A 198 -4.07 22.31 -8.02
CA LEU A 198 -4.51 23.63 -8.43
C LEU A 198 -3.96 24.69 -7.48
N ASP A 199 -3.39 25.74 -8.06
CA ASP A 199 -2.86 26.88 -7.31
C ASP A 199 -3.86 28.04 -7.45
N PRO A 200 -4.58 28.42 -6.36
CA PRO A 200 -5.60 29.45 -6.41
C PRO A 200 -5.05 30.82 -6.84
N ASP A 201 -3.75 31.05 -6.70
CA ASP A 201 -3.09 32.31 -7.08
C ASP A 201 -2.70 32.35 -8.56
N LEU A 202 -2.78 31.22 -9.28
CA LEU A 202 -2.50 31.14 -10.71
C LEU A 202 -3.78 31.27 -11.56
N PRO A 203 -3.69 31.78 -12.80
CA PRO A 203 -4.85 31.84 -13.69
C PRO A 203 -5.28 30.42 -14.13
N PRO A 204 -6.56 30.20 -14.48
CA PRO A 204 -7.08 28.89 -14.93
C PRO A 204 -6.30 28.27 -16.10
N SER A 205 -5.72 29.09 -16.97
CA SER A 205 -4.89 28.64 -18.10
C SER A 205 -3.55 28.01 -17.70
N SER A 206 -3.08 28.26 -16.47
CA SER A 206 -1.82 27.74 -15.94
C SER A 206 -2.00 26.46 -15.11
N HIS A 207 -3.25 26.09 -14.85
CA HIS A 207 -3.59 24.89 -14.09
C HIS A 207 -3.35 23.64 -14.94
N PRO A 208 -2.92 22.52 -14.31
CA PRO A 208 -2.94 21.24 -14.99
C PRO A 208 -4.38 20.93 -15.43
N PRO A 209 -4.57 20.18 -16.52
CA PRO A 209 -5.89 19.79 -16.99
C PRO A 209 -6.63 18.93 -15.95
N SER A 210 -7.81 18.46 -16.34
CA SER A 210 -8.70 17.66 -15.51
C SER A 210 -8.02 16.44 -14.88
N PRO A 211 -8.55 15.91 -13.76
CA PRO A 211 -7.84 14.95 -12.93
C PRO A 211 -7.31 13.76 -13.71
N VAL A 212 -6.10 13.34 -13.38
CA VAL A 212 -5.55 12.08 -13.88
C VAL A 212 -5.59 11.07 -12.74
N VAL A 213 -6.25 9.95 -12.97
CA VAL A 213 -6.61 8.97 -11.94
C VAL A 213 -6.11 7.58 -12.31
N TYR A 214 -5.38 6.96 -11.39
CA TYR A 214 -5.14 5.51 -11.42
C TYR A 214 -6.14 4.84 -10.48
N LEU A 215 -6.96 3.93 -11.00
CA LEU A 215 -7.97 3.22 -10.23
C LEU A 215 -7.58 1.77 -10.00
N ALA A 216 -7.40 1.41 -8.73
CA ALA A 216 -7.31 0.04 -8.25
C ALA A 216 -8.66 -0.35 -7.63
N PHE A 217 -9.20 -1.49 -8.02
CA PHE A 217 -10.47 -1.98 -7.51
C PHE A 217 -10.49 -3.50 -7.49
N ASP A 218 -11.33 -4.05 -6.62
CA ASP A 218 -11.47 -5.49 -6.43
C ASP A 218 -12.78 -6.06 -6.98
N ASP A 219 -13.70 -5.21 -7.46
CA ASP A 219 -14.98 -5.57 -8.09
C ASP A 219 -15.11 -4.88 -9.47
N PRO A 220 -15.22 -5.65 -10.58
CA PRO A 220 -15.32 -5.12 -11.94
C PRO A 220 -16.39 -4.05 -12.15
N THR A 221 -17.52 -4.14 -11.46
CA THR A 221 -18.63 -3.18 -11.60
C THR A 221 -18.24 -1.78 -11.10
N THR A 222 -17.19 -1.69 -10.30
CA THR A 222 -16.70 -0.44 -9.71
C THR A 222 -16.21 0.54 -10.77
N GLN A 223 -15.56 0.06 -11.83
CA GLN A 223 -14.91 0.95 -12.80
C GLN A 223 -15.92 1.82 -13.56
N GLU A 224 -16.98 1.20 -14.08
CA GLU A 224 -18.03 1.91 -14.82
C GLU A 224 -18.78 2.88 -13.90
N ASN A 225 -19.15 2.42 -12.70
CA ASN A 225 -19.82 3.24 -11.71
C ASN A 225 -18.99 4.45 -11.29
N TYR A 226 -17.68 4.27 -11.07
CA TYR A 226 -16.78 5.35 -10.70
C TYR A 226 -16.55 6.33 -11.85
N ARG A 227 -16.36 5.83 -13.08
CA ARG A 227 -16.26 6.68 -14.28
C ARG A 227 -17.49 7.56 -14.46
N ALA A 228 -18.69 7.03 -14.21
CA ALA A 228 -19.94 7.78 -14.33
C ALA A 228 -20.05 8.97 -13.34
N GLN A 229 -19.29 8.95 -12.24
CA GLN A 229 -19.26 10.05 -11.25
C GLN A 229 -18.17 11.09 -11.54
N LEU A 230 -17.29 10.84 -12.51
CA LEU A 230 -16.16 11.73 -12.82
C LEU A 230 -16.51 12.72 -13.94
N PRO A 231 -15.90 13.92 -13.94
CA PRO A 231 -15.94 14.82 -15.09
C PRO A 231 -15.50 14.11 -16.39
N ALA A 232 -16.16 14.42 -17.51
CA ALA A 232 -15.97 13.71 -18.79
C ALA A 232 -14.55 13.80 -19.38
N ASP A 233 -13.79 14.80 -18.95
CA ASP A 233 -12.40 15.08 -19.33
C ASP A 233 -11.38 14.47 -18.35
N THR A 234 -11.83 13.76 -17.32
CA THR A 234 -10.96 13.03 -16.39
C THR A 234 -10.27 11.88 -17.12
N THR A 235 -8.93 11.85 -17.04
CA THR A 235 -8.16 10.72 -17.55
C THR A 235 -8.16 9.62 -16.49
N LEU A 236 -8.95 8.56 -16.71
CA LEU A 236 -9.02 7.39 -15.85
C LEU A 236 -8.21 6.25 -16.47
N PHE A 237 -7.35 5.61 -15.68
CA PHE A 237 -6.60 4.43 -16.07
C PHE A 237 -6.67 3.35 -14.99
N SER A 238 -6.75 2.10 -15.42
CA SER A 238 -6.67 0.91 -14.56
C SER A 238 -6.09 -0.25 -15.38
N LEU A 239 -5.75 -1.37 -14.74
CA LEU A 239 -5.22 -2.54 -15.46
C LEU A 239 -6.16 -3.02 -16.58
N VAL A 240 -7.49 -2.90 -16.41
CA VAL A 240 -8.48 -3.29 -17.43
C VAL A 240 -8.35 -2.46 -18.71
N GLU A 241 -7.88 -1.22 -18.61
CA GLU A 241 -7.76 -0.27 -19.73
C GLU A 241 -6.41 -0.35 -20.44
N SER A 242 -5.48 -1.12 -19.90
CA SER A 242 -4.16 -1.27 -20.51
C SER A 242 -4.29 -1.76 -21.96
N THR A 243 -3.44 -1.27 -22.85
CA THR A 243 -3.28 -1.74 -24.22
C THR A 243 -2.44 -3.03 -24.27
N ASP A 244 -1.65 -3.29 -23.22
CA ASP A 244 -0.93 -4.54 -23.01
C ASP A 244 -1.88 -5.65 -22.56
N GLY A 245 -1.95 -6.73 -23.34
CA GLY A 245 -2.78 -7.89 -23.04
C GLY A 245 -2.37 -8.63 -21.77
N GLU A 246 -1.09 -8.60 -21.40
CA GLU A 246 -0.60 -9.23 -20.17
C GLU A 246 -1.07 -8.44 -18.94
N LEU A 247 -0.97 -7.11 -18.97
CA LEU A 247 -1.46 -6.24 -17.90
C LEU A 247 -2.98 -6.31 -17.74
N ARG A 248 -3.74 -6.25 -18.86
CA ARG A 248 -5.21 -6.44 -18.80
C ARG A 248 -5.60 -7.76 -18.18
N ALA A 249 -4.87 -8.83 -18.53
CA ALA A 249 -5.19 -10.15 -18.03
C ALA A 249 -5.06 -10.24 -16.50
N LEU A 250 -4.22 -9.41 -15.85
CA LEU A 250 -4.05 -9.40 -14.40
C LEU A 250 -5.28 -8.90 -13.63
N SER A 251 -6.17 -8.16 -14.28
CA SER A 251 -7.40 -7.70 -13.64
C SER A 251 -8.32 -8.87 -13.29
N SER A 252 -8.94 -8.82 -12.11
CA SER A 252 -9.89 -9.84 -11.67
C SER A 252 -11.22 -9.68 -12.40
N PRO A 253 -11.79 -10.75 -12.98
CA PRO A 253 -13.09 -10.69 -13.66
C PRO A 253 -14.28 -10.76 -12.69
N ILE A 254 -14.04 -10.94 -11.39
CA ILE A 254 -15.05 -11.05 -10.34
C ILE A 254 -14.61 -10.30 -9.08
N ALA A 255 -15.58 -9.99 -8.21
CA ALA A 255 -15.33 -9.37 -6.92
C ALA A 255 -14.37 -10.22 -6.04
N TYR A 256 -13.46 -9.57 -5.31
CA TYR A 256 -12.57 -10.26 -4.39
C TYR A 256 -13.29 -10.65 -3.09
N VAL A 257 -13.49 -11.94 -2.89
CA VAL A 257 -13.93 -12.53 -1.62
C VAL A 257 -12.89 -13.55 -1.20
N GLN A 258 -12.30 -13.44 -0.01
CA GLN A 258 -11.18 -14.28 0.42
C GLN A 258 -11.51 -15.78 0.33
N LYS A 259 -12.71 -16.16 0.76
CA LYS A 259 -13.18 -17.55 0.72
C LYS A 259 -13.28 -18.10 -0.71
N GLU A 260 -13.69 -17.26 -1.66
CA GLU A 260 -13.79 -17.65 -3.07
C GLU A 260 -12.42 -17.68 -3.72
N PHE A 261 -11.55 -16.72 -3.38
CA PHE A 261 -10.16 -16.68 -3.79
C PHE A 261 -9.42 -17.96 -3.39
N ASP A 262 -9.65 -18.46 -2.17
CA ASP A 262 -9.04 -19.69 -1.67
C ASP A 262 -9.46 -20.94 -2.44
N ALA A 263 -10.63 -20.92 -3.08
CA ALA A 263 -11.15 -22.01 -3.89
C ALA A 263 -10.64 -21.98 -5.34
N LEU A 264 -9.97 -20.91 -5.76
CA LEU A 264 -9.39 -20.80 -7.09
C LEU A 264 -8.16 -21.72 -7.24
N TRP A 265 -7.91 -22.13 -8.47
CA TRP A 265 -6.70 -22.88 -8.80
C TRP A 265 -5.46 -22.02 -8.54
N GLU A 266 -4.35 -22.66 -8.17
CA GLU A 266 -3.12 -21.95 -7.81
C GLU A 266 -2.66 -20.96 -8.87
N ALA A 267 -2.65 -21.35 -10.14
CA ALA A 267 -2.27 -20.46 -11.24
C ALA A 267 -3.11 -19.18 -11.30
N GLU A 268 -4.41 -19.27 -11.01
CA GLU A 268 -5.32 -18.13 -11.00
C GLU A 268 -5.11 -17.25 -9.76
N ARG A 269 -4.91 -17.86 -8.58
CA ARG A 269 -4.52 -17.14 -7.36
C ARG A 269 -3.21 -16.40 -7.58
N VAL A 270 -2.26 -17.01 -8.28
CA VAL A 270 -0.96 -16.40 -8.58
C VAL A 270 -1.12 -15.20 -9.48
N LYS A 271 -1.88 -15.36 -10.56
CA LYS A 271 -2.17 -14.30 -11.51
C LYS A 271 -2.85 -13.09 -10.84
N ARG A 272 -3.88 -13.32 -10.03
CA ARG A 272 -4.61 -12.24 -9.32
C ARG A 272 -3.77 -11.57 -8.23
N THR A 273 -2.94 -12.34 -7.53
CA THR A 273 -1.98 -11.78 -6.56
C THR A 273 -0.99 -10.87 -7.26
N ARG A 274 -0.48 -11.27 -8.43
CA ARG A 274 0.42 -10.43 -9.23
C ARG A 274 -0.25 -9.13 -9.68
N GLY A 275 -1.51 -9.19 -10.12
CA GLY A 275 -2.31 -7.99 -10.41
C GLY A 275 -2.39 -7.04 -9.23
N MET A 276 -2.72 -7.55 -8.05
CA MET A 276 -2.75 -6.74 -6.82
C MET A 276 -1.37 -6.15 -6.47
N VAL A 277 -0.26 -6.86 -6.70
CA VAL A 277 1.09 -6.30 -6.50
C VAL A 277 1.34 -5.11 -7.45
N VAL A 278 0.90 -5.21 -8.70
CA VAL A 278 1.01 -4.12 -9.68
C VAL A 278 0.14 -2.92 -9.29
N ASP A 279 -1.14 -3.15 -8.97
CA ASP A 279 -2.04 -2.09 -8.48
C ASP A 279 -1.51 -1.45 -7.21
N PHE A 280 -0.96 -2.25 -6.29
CA PHE A 280 -0.37 -1.76 -5.06
C PHE A 280 0.85 -0.85 -5.31
N ALA A 281 1.68 -1.21 -6.29
CA ALA A 281 2.84 -0.41 -6.71
C ALA A 281 2.42 0.96 -7.26
N MET A 282 1.33 1.00 -8.02
CA MET A 282 0.78 2.23 -8.59
C MET A 282 0.09 3.07 -7.50
N MET A 283 -0.80 2.47 -6.70
CA MET A 283 -1.55 3.24 -5.70
C MET A 283 -0.68 3.82 -4.57
N GLY A 284 0.35 3.09 -4.15
CA GLY A 284 1.23 3.50 -3.05
C GLY A 284 2.50 4.19 -3.54
N GLY A 285 2.80 4.18 -4.84
CA GLY A 285 4.07 4.67 -5.37
C GLY A 285 5.27 3.78 -5.01
N PHE A 286 5.05 2.52 -4.62
CA PHE A 286 6.11 1.59 -4.26
C PHE A 286 6.97 1.19 -5.48
N TRP A 287 8.21 0.78 -5.18
CA TRP A 287 9.16 0.21 -6.13
C TRP A 287 9.39 1.08 -7.38
N ASN A 288 9.40 2.40 -7.21
CA ASN A 288 9.84 3.34 -8.22
C ASN A 288 11.38 3.35 -8.27
N TRP A 289 11.98 2.98 -9.40
CA TRP A 289 13.43 3.02 -9.60
C TRP A 289 13.82 4.40 -10.15
N GLU A 290 14.72 5.10 -9.47
CA GLU A 290 15.11 6.50 -9.77
C GLU A 290 15.56 6.72 -11.23
N SER A 291 16.04 5.67 -11.91
CA SER A 291 16.48 5.73 -13.30
C SER A 291 15.36 5.77 -14.34
N GLU A 292 14.08 5.61 -13.96
CA GLU A 292 12.99 5.28 -14.89
C GLU A 292 11.89 6.35 -14.98
N GLY A 293 12.15 7.56 -14.48
CA GLY A 293 11.18 8.66 -14.47
C GLY A 293 10.17 8.51 -13.33
N ASN A 294 10.16 9.48 -12.42
CA ASN A 294 9.39 9.42 -11.18
C ASN A 294 7.87 9.62 -11.42
N ILE A 295 7.19 8.56 -11.84
CA ILE A 295 5.72 8.55 -11.93
C ILE A 295 5.18 7.91 -10.66
N VAL A 296 4.88 8.75 -9.68
CA VAL A 296 4.33 8.35 -8.39
C VAL A 296 3.01 9.08 -8.16
N PRO A 297 2.07 8.48 -7.41
CA PRO A 297 0.83 9.14 -7.06
C PRO A 297 1.15 10.40 -6.26
N GLY A 298 0.41 11.46 -6.52
CA GLY A 298 0.45 12.67 -5.71
C GLY A 298 -0.35 12.52 -4.43
N ALA A 299 -1.43 11.76 -4.47
CA ALA A 299 -2.19 11.32 -3.31
C ALA A 299 -2.90 10.00 -3.61
N VAL A 300 -3.39 9.35 -2.55
CA VAL A 300 -4.23 8.16 -2.62
C VAL A 300 -5.55 8.42 -1.87
N VAL A 301 -6.68 8.14 -2.53
CA VAL A 301 -8.02 8.17 -1.94
C VAL A 301 -8.47 6.73 -1.71
N CYS A 302 -8.79 6.40 -0.47
CA CYS A 302 -9.13 5.02 -0.10
C CYS A 302 -9.90 4.95 1.24
N THR A 303 -10.17 3.73 1.71
CA THR A 303 -10.88 3.48 2.97
C THR A 303 -10.06 2.64 3.95
N ILE A 304 -10.11 2.99 5.24
CA ILE A 304 -9.31 2.38 6.30
C ILE A 304 -9.68 0.93 6.60
N GLY A 305 -10.84 0.46 6.10
CA GLY A 305 -11.19 -0.96 6.08
C GLY A 305 -10.30 -1.82 5.18
N SER A 306 -9.50 -1.21 4.29
CA SER A 306 -8.54 -1.90 3.44
C SER A 306 -7.11 -1.82 3.97
N ASN A 307 -6.46 -2.97 4.15
CA ASN A 307 -5.02 -3.02 4.44
C ASN A 307 -4.16 -2.42 3.30
N ALA A 308 -4.64 -2.46 2.05
CA ALA A 308 -3.95 -1.78 0.95
C ALA A 308 -3.99 -0.26 1.12
N CYS A 309 -5.11 0.29 1.59
CA CYS A 309 -5.23 1.72 1.91
C CYS A 309 -4.27 2.11 3.03
N ARG A 310 -4.26 1.37 4.15
CA ARG A 310 -3.37 1.65 5.28
C ARG A 310 -1.90 1.59 4.87
N LEU A 311 -1.53 0.59 4.07
CA LEU A 311 -0.14 0.39 3.65
C LEU A 311 0.26 1.36 2.53
N SER A 312 -0.66 1.89 1.71
CA SER A 312 -0.32 2.93 0.73
C SER A 312 0.20 4.21 1.36
N ALA A 313 -0.22 4.53 2.59
CA ALA A 313 0.38 5.60 3.36
C ALA A 313 1.90 5.40 3.41
N THR A 314 2.39 4.19 3.73
CA THR A 314 3.82 3.82 3.77
C THR A 314 4.58 4.08 2.48
N GLY A 315 3.94 3.87 1.33
CA GLY A 315 4.57 4.08 0.03
C GLY A 315 4.77 5.56 -0.30
N LEU A 316 3.81 6.41 0.09
CA LEU A 316 3.91 7.86 -0.06
C LEU A 316 5.06 8.47 0.76
N GLY A 317 5.40 7.86 1.91
CA GLY A 317 6.34 8.41 2.88
C GLY A 317 5.66 9.30 3.91
N TRP A 318 6.25 9.42 5.11
CA TRP A 318 5.59 10.01 6.29
C TRP A 318 5.08 11.43 6.01
N ASP A 319 5.98 12.31 5.58
CA ASP A 319 5.68 13.72 5.42
C ASP A 319 4.65 13.94 4.31
N ARG A 320 4.72 13.16 3.22
CA ARG A 320 3.74 13.22 2.14
C ARG A 320 2.37 12.69 2.58
N ALA A 321 2.33 11.52 3.20
CA ALA A 321 1.09 10.88 3.61
C ALA A 321 0.27 11.79 4.54
N PHE A 322 0.92 12.36 5.56
CA PHE A 322 0.26 13.14 6.61
C PHE A 322 0.37 14.66 6.43
N GLY A 323 1.02 15.13 5.36
CA GLY A 323 1.14 16.55 5.03
C GLY A 323 2.20 17.30 5.85
N HIS A 324 3.11 16.60 6.51
CA HIS A 324 4.13 17.20 7.39
C HIS A 324 5.33 17.82 6.64
N VAL A 325 5.16 18.17 5.37
CA VAL A 325 6.23 18.76 4.53
C VAL A 325 6.45 20.24 4.87
N PHE A 326 5.42 20.93 5.38
CA PHE A 326 5.41 22.38 5.58
C PHE A 326 5.02 22.74 7.01
N GLY A 327 5.93 23.36 7.75
CA GLY A 327 5.68 23.81 9.12
C GLY A 327 6.16 22.81 10.17
N ASP A 328 5.90 23.14 11.44
CA ASP A 328 6.28 22.32 12.58
C ASP A 328 5.06 21.53 13.09
N HIS A 329 5.10 20.21 12.94
CA HIS A 329 3.99 19.32 13.28
C HIS A 329 4.23 18.60 14.61
N VAL A 330 4.80 19.26 15.62
CA VAL A 330 5.09 18.66 16.96
C VAL A 330 3.86 17.99 17.57
N GLU A 331 2.67 18.56 17.35
CA GLU A 331 1.40 18.03 17.88
C GLU A 331 1.00 16.68 17.29
N GLY A 332 1.56 16.30 16.13
CA GLY A 332 1.29 15.03 15.47
C GLY A 332 -0.10 14.93 14.85
N ASN A 333 -0.77 16.07 14.65
CA ASN A 333 -2.02 16.16 13.91
C ASN A 333 -1.74 16.09 12.42
N ILE A 334 -2.62 15.42 11.66
CA ILE A 334 -2.55 15.39 10.20
C ILE A 334 -2.78 16.80 9.66
N ASP A 335 -1.95 17.22 8.71
CA ASP A 335 -2.16 18.46 7.98
C ASP A 335 -3.19 18.24 6.86
N GLU A 336 -4.43 18.67 7.10
CA GLU A 336 -5.55 18.54 6.15
C GLU A 336 -5.33 19.27 4.83
N GLN A 337 -4.50 20.31 4.80
CA GLN A 337 -4.18 21.07 3.60
C GLN A 337 -3.21 20.30 2.71
N TYR A 338 -2.21 19.63 3.29
CA TYR A 338 -1.13 18.99 2.53
C TYR A 338 -1.12 17.46 2.58
N LYS A 339 -2.02 16.80 3.32
CA LYS A 339 -2.09 15.33 3.38
C LYS A 339 -2.33 14.72 2.00
N ARG A 340 -1.66 13.61 1.75
CA ARG A 340 -1.75 12.85 0.50
C ARG A 340 -2.32 11.46 0.70
N TRP A 341 -2.48 11.01 1.94
CA TRP A 341 -3.29 9.84 2.28
C TRP A 341 -4.69 10.31 2.69
N VAL A 342 -5.67 10.08 1.82
CA VAL A 342 -7.04 10.58 1.96
C VAL A 342 -7.97 9.43 2.25
N GLU A 343 -8.18 9.22 3.54
CA GLU A 343 -9.11 8.24 4.10
C GLU A 343 -10.52 8.83 4.17
N ILE A 344 -11.51 8.16 3.59
CA ILE A 344 -12.89 8.70 3.44
C ILE A 344 -13.96 8.00 4.30
N ASP A 345 -13.61 6.92 5.00
CA ASP A 345 -14.53 6.15 5.84
C ASP A 345 -14.83 6.92 7.13
N GLU A 346 -13.78 7.30 7.87
CA GLU A 346 -13.90 8.05 9.13
C GLU A 346 -13.87 9.56 8.90
N LYS A 347 -13.44 10.04 7.72
CA LYS A 347 -13.31 11.47 7.37
C LYS A 347 -12.55 12.29 8.42
N GLY A 348 -11.57 11.67 9.09
CA GLY A 348 -10.80 12.30 10.17
C GLY A 348 -11.52 12.38 11.52
N ALA A 349 -12.70 11.76 11.68
CA ALA A 349 -13.43 11.71 12.96
C ALA A 349 -12.72 10.84 14.02
N VAL A 350 -11.92 9.88 13.56
CA VAL A 350 -10.97 9.14 14.39
C VAL A 350 -9.59 9.44 13.80
N GLU A 351 -8.77 10.20 14.52
CA GLU A 351 -7.33 10.22 14.24
C GLU A 351 -6.87 8.78 14.33
N PRO A 352 -6.46 8.12 13.25
CA PRO A 352 -6.14 6.73 13.39
C PRO A 352 -4.90 6.66 14.28
N VAL A 353 -5.01 5.90 15.37
CA VAL A 353 -3.86 5.17 15.86
C VAL A 353 -3.43 4.31 14.69
N TRP A 354 -2.47 4.79 13.88
CA TRP A 354 -2.06 4.12 12.65
C TRP A 354 -1.45 2.76 13.00
N GLN A 355 -2.26 1.72 12.89
CA GLN A 355 -1.80 0.36 13.08
C GLN A 355 -1.18 -0.09 11.77
N ALA A 356 0.15 -0.16 11.76
CA ALA A 356 0.92 -0.58 10.59
C ALA A 356 0.46 -1.93 10.02
N PHE A 357 -0.20 -2.77 10.82
CA PHE A 357 -0.73 -4.07 10.44
C PHE A 357 -1.99 -4.38 11.27
N GLU A 358 -2.99 -4.98 10.62
CA GLU A 358 -4.13 -5.60 11.29
C GLU A 358 -3.62 -6.89 11.94
N LEU A 359 -3.27 -6.82 13.23
CA LEU A 359 -2.67 -7.95 13.95
C LEU A 359 -3.67 -9.11 14.16
N PHE A 360 -4.96 -8.79 14.27
CA PHE A 360 -6.04 -9.73 14.54
C PHE A 360 -7.32 -9.22 13.89
N ASN A 361 -8.14 -10.14 13.40
CA ASN A 361 -9.56 -9.92 13.15
C ASN A 361 -10.37 -10.72 14.16
#